data_AF-A0A930ATE9-F1
#
_entry.id   AF-A0A930ATE9-F1
#
_cell.length_a   1.000
_cell.length_b   1.000
_cell.length_c   1.000
_cell.angle_alpha   90.00
_cell.angle_beta   90.00
_cell.angle_gamma   90.00
#
_symmetry.space_group_name_H-M   'P 1'
#
loop_
_entity.id
_entity.type
_entity.pdbx_description
1 polymer ?
#
loop_
_entity_poly.entity_id
_entity_poly.type
_entity_poly.pdbx_seq_one_letter_code
_entity_poly.pdbx_strand_id
1 'polypeptide(L)'
;MSGKHFTLEDRINILIHVKQNHSMRTIAAALNASASTVSRELKKHRILDEYSSFHSVTPTCSRIMKAPWICNGCPRFSACRKRKYRYIPAQAHSTYESTLHLS
;
A
#
# COMPACT_ATOMS: atom_id res chain seq x y z
N MET A 1 -12.64 20.77 2.96
CA MET A 1 -13.36 19.50 3.17
C MET A 1 -12.44 18.54 3.91
N SER A 2 -12.81 18.12 5.12
CA SER A 2 -12.04 17.11 5.86
C SER A 2 -12.07 15.80 5.08
N GLY A 3 -10.91 15.22 4.79
CA GLY A 3 -10.80 13.97 4.02
C GLY A 3 -11.24 12.77 4.86
N LYS A 4 -11.74 11.70 4.23
CA LYS A 4 -11.96 10.43 4.94
C LYS A 4 -10.64 9.97 5.57
N HIS A 5 -10.64 9.82 6.89
CA HIS A 5 -9.58 9.16 7.63
C HIS A 5 -9.85 7.66 7.63
N PHE A 6 -8.89 6.87 7.14
CA PHE A 6 -9.02 5.41 7.14
C PHE A 6 -8.71 4.86 8.53
N THR A 7 -9.68 4.12 9.08
CA THR A 7 -9.51 3.31 10.30
C THR A 7 -8.52 2.18 10.06
N LEU A 8 -8.12 1.46 11.11
CA LEU A 8 -7.31 0.26 10.96
C LEU A 8 -8.03 -0.80 10.08
N GLU A 9 -9.34 -0.97 10.28
CA GLU A 9 -10.16 -1.90 9.51
C GLU A 9 -10.22 -1.52 8.02
N ASP A 10 -10.44 -0.23 7.71
CA ASP A 10 -10.38 0.26 6.32
C ASP A 10 -9.04 -0.12 5.66
N ARG A 11 -7.92 0.06 6.39
CA ARG A 11 -6.56 -0.24 5.89
C ARG A 11 -6.34 -1.74 5.69
N ILE A 12 -6.89 -2.58 6.56
CA ILE A 12 -6.89 -4.05 6.40
C ILE A 12 -7.67 -4.43 5.14
N ASN A 13 -8.86 -3.83 4.93
CA ASN A 13 -9.69 -4.08 3.75
C ASN A 13 -9.01 -3.64 2.45
N ILE A 14 -8.27 -2.51 2.44
CA ILE A 14 -7.40 -2.13 1.31
C ILE A 14 -6.43 -3.27 0.96
N LEU A 15 -5.72 -3.80 1.97
CA LEU A 15 -4.74 -4.86 1.75
C LEU A 15 -5.38 -6.15 1.22
N ILE A 16 -6.53 -6.55 1.77
CA ILE A 16 -7.28 -7.74 1.33
C ILE A 16 -7.64 -7.62 -0.15
N HIS A 17 -8.24 -6.50 -0.54
CA HIS A 17 -8.64 -6.32 -1.94
C HIS A 17 -7.46 -6.18 -2.91
N VAL A 18 -6.34 -5.59 -2.47
CA VAL A 18 -5.10 -5.60 -3.27
C VAL A 18 -4.60 -7.02 -3.50
N LYS A 19 -4.64 -7.89 -2.48
CA LYS A 19 -4.26 -9.31 -2.61
C LYS A 19 -5.19 -10.07 -3.56
N GLN A 20 -6.47 -9.70 -3.60
CA GLN A 20 -7.47 -10.22 -4.54
C GLN A 20 -7.37 -9.62 -5.94
N ASN A 21 -6.39 -8.74 -6.20
CA ASN A 21 -6.19 -8.09 -7.50
C ASN A 21 -7.40 -7.26 -7.98
N HIS A 22 -8.20 -6.74 -7.04
CA HIS A 22 -9.31 -5.85 -7.37
C HIS A 22 -8.81 -4.50 -7.90
N SER A 23 -9.64 -3.86 -8.75
CA SER A 23 -9.34 -2.54 -9.27
C SER A 23 -9.38 -1.47 -8.17
N MET A 24 -8.65 -0.37 -8.35
CA MET A 24 -8.71 0.78 -7.42
C MET A 24 -10.13 1.34 -7.25
N ARG A 25 -10.98 1.24 -8.28
CA ARG A 25 -12.38 1.66 -8.21
C ARG A 25 -13.19 0.75 -7.30
N THR A 26 -12.99 -0.57 -7.43
CA THR A 26 -13.63 -1.58 -6.59
C THR A 26 -13.22 -1.42 -5.13
N ILE A 27 -11.93 -1.22 -4.85
CA ILE A 27 -11.42 -0.97 -3.50
C ILE A 27 -12.06 0.28 -2.90
N ALA A 28 -12.11 1.36 -3.69
CA ALA A 28 -12.67 2.63 -3.25
C ALA A 28 -14.18 2.53 -2.94
N ALA A 29 -14.94 1.83 -3.79
CA ALA A 29 -16.36 1.59 -3.57
C ALA A 29 -16.62 0.79 -2.29
N ALA A 30 -15.84 -0.27 -2.04
CA ALA A 30 -15.95 -1.09 -0.83
C ALA A 30 -15.70 -0.30 0.46
N LEU A 31 -14.89 0.77 0.38
CA LEU A 31 -14.53 1.62 1.51
C LEU A 31 -15.35 2.91 1.58
N ASN A 32 -16.37 3.08 0.74
CA ASN A 32 -17.09 4.35 0.59
C ASN A 32 -16.14 5.57 0.48
N ALA A 33 -15.12 5.44 -0.38
CA ALA A 33 -14.06 6.41 -0.58
C ALA A 33 -13.86 6.70 -2.06
N SER A 34 -13.07 7.72 -2.39
CA SER A 34 -12.62 7.95 -3.77
C SER A 34 -11.37 7.13 -4.08
N ALA A 35 -11.20 6.74 -5.35
CA ALA A 35 -9.99 6.04 -5.81
C ALA A 35 -8.71 6.88 -5.58
N SER A 36 -8.82 8.21 -5.58
CA SER A 36 -7.70 9.11 -5.26
C SER A 36 -7.33 9.09 -3.78
N THR A 37 -8.30 8.93 -2.86
CA THR A 37 -8.02 8.77 -1.42
C THR A 37 -7.30 7.44 -1.15
N VAL A 38 -7.77 6.33 -1.73
CA VAL A 38 -7.07 5.03 -1.64
C VAL A 38 -5.67 5.10 -2.28
N SER A 39 -5.54 5.79 -3.42
CA SER A 39 -4.23 5.96 -4.08
C SER A 39 -3.23 6.73 -3.22
N ARG A 40 -3.67 7.81 -2.57
CA ARG A 40 -2.83 8.62 -1.69
C ARG A 40 -2.39 7.83 -0.47
N GLU A 41 -3.31 7.09 0.13
CA GLU A 41 -3.05 6.18 1.25
C GLU A 41 -1.93 5.18 0.92
N LEU A 42 -2.05 4.46 -0.20
CA LEU A 42 -1.07 3.47 -0.64
C LEU A 42 0.29 4.09 -0.99
N LYS A 43 0.29 5.23 -1.67
CA LYS A 43 1.55 5.92 -2.03
C LYS A 43 2.27 6.48 -0.80
N LYS A 44 1.52 7.00 0.19
CA LYS A 44 2.08 7.62 1.39
C LYS A 44 2.68 6.60 2.35
N HIS A 45 2.00 5.46 2.55
CA HIS A 45 2.41 4.48 3.57
C HIS A 45 3.04 3.21 2.99
N ARG A 46 3.52 3.24 1.74
CA ARG A 46 4.33 2.14 1.19
C ARG A 46 5.74 2.19 1.74
N ILE A 47 6.27 1.02 2.06
CA ILE A 47 7.60 0.85 2.63
C ILE A 47 8.47 0.13 1.61
N LEU A 48 9.66 0.67 1.36
CA LEU A 48 10.62 0.03 0.47
C LEU A 48 11.16 -1.22 1.15
N ASP A 49 11.15 -2.32 0.42
CA ASP A 49 11.75 -3.58 0.83
C ASP A 49 13.04 -3.79 0.03
N GLU A 50 14.14 -3.37 0.63
CA GLU A 50 15.47 -3.44 0.03
C GLU A 50 16.00 -4.87 0.12
N TYR A 51 15.83 -5.63 -0.97
CA TYR A 51 16.49 -6.92 -1.13
C TYR A 51 17.97 -6.67 -1.41
N SER A 52 18.77 -6.53 -0.34
CA SER A 52 20.22 -6.37 -0.30
C SER A 52 20.79 -5.13 -1.01
N SER A 53 21.42 -4.26 -0.23
CA SER A 53 22.19 -3.09 -0.66
C SER A 53 23.44 -3.40 -1.52
N PHE A 54 23.72 -4.68 -1.77
CA PHE A 54 24.95 -5.14 -2.44
C PHE A 54 24.88 -5.18 -3.98
N HIS A 55 23.69 -5.03 -4.58
CA HIS A 55 23.53 -5.02 -6.03
C HIS A 55 22.90 -3.70 -6.48
N SER A 56 23.69 -2.86 -7.15
CA SER A 56 23.27 -1.56 -7.70
C SER A 56 22.15 -1.65 -8.76
N VAL A 57 21.84 -2.86 -9.26
CA VAL A 57 20.83 -3.09 -10.30
C VAL A 57 19.89 -4.25 -9.92
N THR A 58 19.18 -4.13 -8.81
CA THR A 58 18.07 -5.06 -8.54
C THR A 58 16.87 -4.71 -9.43
N PRO A 59 16.35 -5.65 -10.24
CA PRO A 59 15.20 -5.37 -11.09
C PRO A 59 13.96 -5.01 -10.26
N THR A 60 13.15 -4.08 -10.77
CA THR A 60 11.92 -3.60 -10.12
C THR A 60 10.75 -4.55 -10.35
N CYS A 61 9.93 -4.81 -9.32
CA CYS A 61 8.71 -5.58 -9.50
C CYS A 61 7.70 -4.84 -10.40
N SER A 62 7.15 -5.50 -11.42
CA SER A 62 6.17 -4.87 -12.31
C SER A 62 4.91 -4.37 -11.59
N ARG A 63 4.55 -5.00 -10.46
CA ARG A 63 3.41 -4.60 -9.61
C ARG A 63 3.54 -3.21 -9.00
N ILE A 64 4.75 -2.67 -8.91
CA ILE A 64 4.96 -1.32 -8.36
C ILE A 64 5.03 -0.23 -9.44
N MET A 65 5.04 -0.60 -10.72
CA MET A 65 5.07 0.34 -11.85
C MET A 65 3.72 1.01 -12.12
N LYS A 66 2.62 0.39 -11.68
CA LYS A 66 1.25 0.91 -11.81
C LYS A 66 0.53 0.75 -10.47
N ALA A 67 -0.64 1.38 -10.33
CA ALA A 67 -1.50 1.16 -9.17
C ALA A 67 -1.72 -0.36 -8.94
N PRO A 68 -1.65 -0.84 -7.68
CA PRO A 68 -1.63 -0.10 -6.42
C PRO A 68 -0.24 0.37 -5.93
N TRP A 69 0.81 0.32 -6.77
CA TRP A 69 2.21 0.69 -6.45
C TRP A 69 2.85 -0.12 -5.32
N ILE A 70 2.24 -1.24 -4.95
CA ILE A 70 2.71 -2.14 -3.90
C ILE A 70 2.72 -3.57 -4.42
N CYS A 71 3.58 -4.39 -3.83
CA CYS A 71 3.83 -5.76 -4.24
C CYS A 71 2.97 -6.77 -3.46
N ASN A 72 2.20 -6.36 -2.46
CA ASN A 72 1.41 -7.26 -1.62
C ASN A 72 0.47 -8.18 -2.42
N GLY A 73 0.00 -7.75 -3.60
CA GLY A 73 -0.80 -8.57 -4.53
C GLY A 73 0.01 -9.37 -5.56
N CYS A 74 1.34 -9.45 -5.44
CA CYS A 74 2.18 -10.24 -6.33
C CYS A 74 1.96 -11.74 -6.08
N PRO A 75 1.65 -12.56 -7.11
CA PRO A 75 1.46 -14.01 -6.93
C PRO A 75 2.69 -14.73 -6.37
N ARG A 76 3.88 -14.17 -6.60
CA ARG A 76 5.15 -14.69 -6.07
C ARG A 76 5.72 -13.80 -4.97
N PHE A 77 4.89 -13.09 -4.21
CA PHE A 77 5.36 -12.05 -3.27
C PHE A 77 6.49 -12.52 -2.33
N SER A 78 6.38 -13.71 -1.74
CA SER A 78 7.39 -14.32 -0.86
C SER A 78 8.69 -14.65 -1.62
N ALA A 79 8.59 -15.21 -2.81
CA ALA A 79 9.73 -15.58 -3.66
C ALA A 79 10.26 -14.42 -4.53
N CYS A 80 9.61 -13.26 -4.52
CA CYS A 80 9.96 -12.13 -5.38
C CYS A 80 11.23 -11.45 -4.83
N ARG A 81 12.36 -11.66 -5.53
CA ARG A 81 13.68 -11.06 -5.26
C ARG A 81 13.89 -9.70 -5.95
N LYS A 82 12.82 -9.14 -6.52
CA LYS A 82 12.84 -7.81 -7.17
C LYS A 82 12.67 -6.72 -6.12
N ARG A 83 13.17 -5.52 -6.39
CA ARG A 83 12.86 -4.32 -5.60
C ARG A 83 11.35 -4.17 -5.51
N LYS A 84 10.82 -4.12 -4.29
CA LYS A 84 9.37 -4.12 -4.04
C LYS A 84 8.99 -3.11 -2.97
N TYR A 85 7.76 -2.63 -3.05
CA TYR A 85 7.12 -1.85 -2.00
C TYR A 85 6.10 -2.71 -1.27
N ARG A 86 6.01 -2.59 0.04
CA ARG A 86 5.00 -3.25 0.86
C ARG A 86 4.08 -2.22 1.49
N TYR A 87 2.81 -2.57 1.66
CA TYR A 87 1.87 -1.85 2.51
C TYR A 87 1.54 -2.69 3.73
N ILE A 88 1.62 -2.09 4.91
CA ILE A 88 1.38 -2.75 6.20
C ILE A 88 0.32 -1.92 6.95
N PRO A 89 -0.94 -2.40 7.06
CA PRO A 89 -2.06 -1.64 7.64
C PRO A 89 -1.77 -1.09 9.04
N ALA A 90 -1.20 -1.92 9.93
CA ALA A 90 -0.88 -1.52 11.29
C ALA A 90 0.15 -0.37 11.34
N GLN A 91 1.18 -0.43 10.49
CA GLN A 91 2.19 0.63 10.44
C GLN A 91 1.64 1.92 9.84
N ALA A 92 0.80 1.82 8.81
CA ALA A 92 0.12 2.97 8.21
C ALA A 92 -0.83 3.64 9.22
N HIS A 93 -1.52 2.86 10.06
CA HIS A 93 -2.38 3.36 11.11
C HIS A 93 -1.57 4.05 12.23
N SER A 94 -0.52 3.40 12.74
CA SER A 94 0.35 3.97 13.77
C SER A 94 0.99 5.30 13.32
N THR A 95 1.40 5.42 12.06
CA THR A 95 1.93 6.69 11.49
C THR A 95 0.87 7.79 11.46
N TYR A 96 -0.40 7.44 11.25
CA TYR A 96 -1.50 8.41 11.31
C TYR A 96 -1.75 8.86 12.76
N GLU A 97 -1.83 7.93 13.70
CA GLU A 97 -2.01 8.25 15.12
C GLU A 97 -0.86 9.13 15.65
N SER A 98 0.38 8.84 15.28
CA SER A 98 1.52 9.67 15.68
C SER A 98 1.42 11.11 15.18
N THR A 99 0.80 11.35 14.01
CA THR A 99 0.59 12.72 13.51
C THR A 99 -0.51 13.48 14.25
N LEU A 100 -1.45 12.78 14.90
CA LEU A 100 -2.48 13.42 15.73
C LEU A 100 -1.95 13.84 17.11
N HIS A 101 -0.87 13.20 17.59
CA HIS A 101 -0.23 13.53 18.86
C HIS A 101 0.86 14.61 18.74
N LEU A 102 1.19 15.04 17.52
CA LEU A 102 2.18 16.10 17.22
C LEU A 102 1.52 17.44 16.86
N SER A 103 0.20 17.56 17.04
CA SER A 103 -0.62 18.74 16.71
C SER A 103 -1.28 19.33 17.93
#